data_AF-T0ZK13-F1
#
_entry.id   AF-T0ZK13-F1
#
_cell.length_a   1.000
_cell.length_b   1.000
_cell.length_c   1.000
_cell.angle_alpha   90.00
_cell.angle_beta   90.00
_cell.angle_gamma   90.00
#
_symmetry.space_group_name_H-M   'P 1'
#
loop_
_entity.id
_entity.type
_entity.pdbx_description
1 polymer ?
#
loop_
_entity_poly.entity_id
_entity_poly.type
_entity_poly.pdbx_seq_one_letter_code
_entity_poly.pdbx_strand_id
1 'polypeptide(L)' 'RFELDCPFFSLPNVLGSPHNSAMVPGAITEGTRHAAANIARFLRGETLSGVYTSNDSLSMKDSIYRAL' A
#
# COMPACT_ATOMS: atom_id res chain seq x y z
N ARG A 1 18.51 -18.44 13.11
CA ARG A 1 18.31 -17.37 14.12
C ARG A 1 17.68 -16.19 13.39
N PHE A 2 16.61 -15.61 13.92
CA PHE A 2 16.03 -14.38 13.38
C PHE A 2 16.73 -13.19 14.06
N GLU A 3 17.26 -12.25 13.27
CA GLU A 3 17.90 -11.02 13.76
C GLU A 3 17.37 -9.83 12.95
N LEU A 4 16.97 -8.77 13.65
CA LEU A 4 16.52 -7.51 13.04
C LEU A 4 17.71 -6.55 12.99
N ASP A 5 18.43 -6.52 11.86
CA ASP A 5 19.46 -5.52 11.60
C ASP A 5 18.81 -4.23 11.06
N CYS A 6 17.98 -3.61 11.90
CA CYS A 6 17.24 -2.39 11.56
C CYS A 6 17.48 -1.34 12.65
N PRO A 7 18.19 -0.23 12.34
CA PRO A 7 18.60 0.76 13.34
C PRO A 7 17.46 1.31 14.21
N PHE A 8 16.24 1.38 13.69
CA PHE A 8 15.06 1.87 14.42
C PHE A 8 14.69 1.02 15.64
N PHE A 9 14.94 -0.30 15.61
CA PHE A 9 14.62 -1.19 16.72
C PHE A 9 15.61 -1.08 17.89
N SER A 10 16.68 -0.30 17.74
CA SER A 10 17.60 0.04 18.84
C SER A 10 17.09 1.18 19.74
N LEU A 11 16.05 1.91 19.30
CA LEU A 11 15.51 3.05 20.04
C LEU A 11 14.52 2.58 21.12
N PRO A 12 14.60 3.09 22.36
CA PRO A 12 13.80 2.60 23.50
C PRO A 12 12.31 2.92 23.39
N ASN A 13 11.93 3.81 22.48
CA ASN A 13 10.58 4.32 22.30
C ASN A 13 9.96 3.89 20.95
N VAL A 14 10.50 2.86 20.31
CA VAL A 14 9.99 2.32 19.04
C VAL A 14 9.38 0.95 19.27
N LEU A 15 8.10 0.81 18.92
CA LEU A 15 7.44 -0.48 18.76
C LEU A 15 7.32 -0.78 17.28
N GLY A 16 7.77 -1.96 16.86
CA GLY A 16 7.58 -2.43 15.50
C GLY A 16 6.68 -3.66 15.46
N SER A 17 6.05 -3.85 14.30
CA SER A 17 5.36 -5.08 13.95
C SER A 17 5.90 -5.57 12.60
N PRO A 18 5.83 -6.88 12.32
CA PRO A 18 5.99 -7.36 10.96
C PRO A 18 4.99 -6.66 10.03
N HIS A 19 5.28 -6.58 8.73
CA HIS A 19 4.35 -6.03 7.73
C HIS A 19 3.18 -6.99 7.48
N ASN A 20 2.32 -7.18 8.48
CA ASN A 20 1.26 -8.18 8.46
C ASN A 20 -0.11 -7.62 8.91
N SER A 21 -0.23 -6.30 9.10
CA SER A 21 -1.50 -5.67 9.47
C SER A 21 -2.61 -5.92 8.44
N ALA A 22 -2.26 -6.10 7.17
CA ALA A 22 -3.18 -6.45 6.10
C ALA A 22 -3.45 -7.97 5.98
N MET A 23 -2.78 -8.83 6.77
CA MET A 23 -2.94 -10.29 6.70
C MET A 23 -4.11 -10.79 7.57
N VAL A 24 -5.27 -10.16 7.42
CA VAL A 24 -6.51 -10.57 8.08
C VAL A 24 -7.31 -11.51 7.18
N PRO A 25 -8.18 -12.38 7.75
CA PRO A 25 -9.02 -13.26 6.94
C PRO A 25 -9.79 -12.50 5.86
N GLY A 26 -9.74 -12.98 4.62
CA GLY A 26 -10.42 -12.36 3.47
C GLY A 26 -9.67 -11.22 2.78
N ALA A 27 -8.65 -10.61 3.40
CA ALA A 27 -7.94 -9.49 2.80
C ALA A 27 -7.24 -9.86 1.47
N ILE A 28 -6.58 -11.02 1.43
CA ILE A 28 -5.97 -11.52 0.20
C ILE A 28 -7.04 -11.80 -0.86
N THR A 29 -8.16 -12.43 -0.49
CA THR A 29 -9.27 -12.72 -1.40
C THR A 29 -9.83 -11.46 -2.06
N GLU A 30 -10.09 -10.42 -1.26
CA GLU A 30 -10.59 -9.15 -1.79
C GLU A 30 -9.54 -8.39 -2.61
N GLY A 31 -8.27 -8.42 -2.18
CA GLY A 31 -7.16 -7.91 -2.98
C GLY A 31 -7.05 -8.60 -4.34
N THR A 32 -7.18 -9.93 -4.37
CA THR A 32 -7.19 -10.72 -5.61
C THR A 32 -8.40 -10.38 -6.47
N ARG A 33 -9.60 -10.19 -5.87
CA ARG A 33 -10.80 -9.78 -6.61
C ARG A 33 -10.59 -8.43 -7.31
N HIS A 34 -10.05 -7.45 -6.61
CA HIS A 34 -9.74 -6.14 -7.20
C HIS A 34 -8.69 -6.23 -8.31
N ALA A 35 -7.63 -7.01 -8.10
CA ALA A 35 -6.61 -7.24 -9.12
C ALA A 35 -7.19 -7.89 -10.39
N ALA A 36 -7.96 -8.97 -10.24
CA ALA A 36 -8.60 -9.66 -11.36
C ALA A 36 -9.57 -8.75 -12.13
N ALA A 37 -10.36 -7.94 -11.42
CA ALA A 37 -11.25 -6.96 -12.04
C ALA A 37 -10.50 -5.93 -12.89
N ASN A 38 -9.36 -5.42 -12.39
CA ASN A 38 -8.52 -4.50 -13.15
C ASN A 38 -7.83 -5.16 -14.35
N ILE A 39 -7.38 -6.41 -14.24
CA ILE A 39 -6.84 -7.16 -15.38
C ILE A 39 -7.92 -7.29 -16.47
N ALA A 40 -9.15 -7.66 -16.09
CA ALA A 40 -10.24 -7.80 -17.03
C ALA A 40 -10.61 -6.47 -17.71
N ARG A 41 -10.63 -5.36 -16.96
CA ARG A 41 -10.81 -4.00 -17.49
C ARG A 41 -9.70 -3.63 -18.48
N PHE A 42 -8.45 -3.88 -18.12
CA PHE A 42 -7.30 -3.61 -18.98
C PHE A 42 -7.42 -4.32 -20.33
N LEU A 43 -7.76 -5.62 -20.31
CA LEU A 43 -7.93 -6.41 -21.53
C LEU A 43 -9.09 -5.92 -22.41
N ARG A 44 -10.08 -5.23 -21.84
CA ARG A 44 -11.19 -4.62 -22.57
C ARG A 44 -10.96 -3.16 -22.96
N GLY A 45 -9.82 -2.56 -22.60
CA GLY A 45 -9.57 -1.13 -22.80
C GLY A 45 -10.42 -0.22 -21.93
N GLU A 46 -10.92 -0.72 -20.80
CA GLU A 46 -11.74 0.03 -19.84
C GLU A 46 -10.87 0.79 -18.84
N THR A 47 -11.44 1.82 -18.21
CA THR A 47 -10.77 2.58 -17.15
C THR A 47 -10.47 1.70 -15.94
N LEU A 48 -9.22 1.69 -15.51
CA LEU A 48 -8.76 0.97 -14.31
C LEU A 48 -9.16 1.71 -13.03
N SER A 49 -9.25 0.99 -11.91
CA SER A 49 -9.58 1.56 -10.60
C SER A 49 -8.44 1.34 -9.60
N GLY A 50 -8.22 2.28 -8.69
CA GLY A 50 -7.17 2.17 -7.66
C GLY A 50 -5.76 2.16 -8.24
N VAL A 51 -5.55 2.78 -9.41
CA VAL A 51 -4.22 2.95 -9.99
C VAL A 51 -3.56 4.16 -9.34
N TYR A 52 -2.34 3.96 -8.85
CA TYR A 52 -1.51 4.99 -8.29
C TYR A 52 -0.27 5.16 -9.17
N THR A 53 -0.02 6.40 -9.59
CA THR A 53 1.10 6.79 -10.43
C THR A 53 2.03 7.75 -9.69
N SER A 54 3.23 7.95 -10.21
CA SER A 54 4.16 8.96 -9.68
C SER A 54 3.58 10.38 -9.73
N ASN A 55 2.69 10.67 -10.67
CA ASN A 55 2.03 11.97 -10.77
C ASN A 55 1.00 12.18 -9.65
N ASP A 56 0.35 11.10 -9.19
CA ASP A 56 -0.56 11.15 -8.04
C ASP A 56 0.20 11.46 -6.74
N SER A 57 1.46 11.02 -6.64
CA SER A 57 2.33 11.33 -5.49
C SER A 57 2.65 12.82 -5.38
N LEU A 58 2.77 13.52 -6.51
CA LEU A 58 3.02 14.95 -6.54
C LEU A 58 1.74 15.72 -6.16
N SER A 59 0.60 15.34 -6.73
CA SER A 59 -0.71 15.93 -6.41
C SER A 59 -1.11 15.76 -4.94
N MET A 60 -0.80 14.61 -4.33
CA MET A 60 -1.10 14.36 -2.92
C MET A 60 -0.24 15.22 -1.98
N LYS A 61 1.04 15.41 -2.31
CA LYS A 61 1.93 16.32 -1.57
C LYS A 61 1.41 17.75 -1.62
N ASP A 62 1.05 18.23 -2.80
CA ASP A 62 0.51 19.59 -2.97
C ASP A 62 -0.79 19.81 -2.18
N SER A 63 -1.62 18.77 -2.05
CA SER A 63 -2.86 18.84 -1.29
C SER A 63 -2.63 18.84 0.23
N ILE A 64 -1.66 18.07 0.72
CA ILE A 64 -1.28 18.07 2.15
C ILE A 64 -0.65 19.41 2.55
N TYR A 65 0.25 19.96 1.71
CA TYR A 65 0.90 21.24 2.01
C TYR A 65 -0.04 22.45 1.91
N ARG A 66 -1.18 22.35 1.21
CA ARG A 66 -2.22 23.40 1.19
C ARG A 66 -3.22 23.30 2.34
N ALA A 67 -3.26 22.16 3.04
CA ALA A 67 -4.15 21.91 4.18
C ALA A 67 -3.49 22.21 5.54
N LEU A 68 -2.20 22.57 5.54
CA LEU A 68 -1.42 23.03 6.69
C LEU A 68 -1.14 24.53 6.56
#